data_AF-A0AAV0BC77-F1
#
_entry.id   AF-A0AAV0BC77-F1
#
_cell.length_a   1.000
_cell.length_b   1.000
_cell.length_c   1.000
_cell.angle_alpha   90.00
_cell.angle_beta   90.00
_cell.angle_gamma   90.00
#
_symmetry.space_group_name_H-M   'P 1'
#
loop_
_entity.id
_entity.type
_entity.pdbx_description
1 polymer ?
#
loop_
_entity_poly.entity_id
_entity_poly.type
_entity_poly.pdbx_seq_one_letter_code
_entity_poly.pdbx_strand_id
1 'polypeptide(L)'
;MTFGGARYIATGRGFATTQILFEILYSWFAGPCIYLGMQTLCFLLYVTISLWIPSIIYFWFTVLALYLAPFLFNPHQFSFTDFIIDYCEFLRWICRENSWSHANSWIGYCRLSRTQITGFKKK
;
A
#
# COMPACT_ATOMS: atom_id res chain seq x y z
N MET A 1 14.54 -6.54 16.76
CA MET A 1 13.37 -6.35 15.88
C MET A 1 12.21 -5.87 16.73
N THR A 2 12.03 -4.57 16.83
CA THR A 2 10.93 -3.94 17.57
C THR A 2 9.88 -3.54 16.55
N PHE A 3 8.90 -4.41 16.33
CA PHE A 3 7.72 -4.10 15.53
C PHE A 3 6.77 -3.24 16.38
N GLY A 4 6.38 -2.09 15.85
CA GLY A 4 5.34 -1.24 16.45
C GLY A 4 5.89 0.03 17.07
N GLY A 5 6.00 1.08 16.25
CA GLY A 5 6.04 2.47 16.72
C GLY A 5 4.67 2.91 17.24
N ALA A 6 4.11 2.18 18.21
CA ALA A 6 2.86 2.54 18.85
C ALA A 6 3.14 3.66 19.85
N ARG A 7 2.81 4.89 19.47
CA ARG A 7 2.89 6.06 20.34
C ARG A 7 1.65 6.04 21.25
N TYR A 8 1.86 5.90 22.56
CA TYR A 8 0.78 5.96 23.54
C TYR A 8 0.17 7.37 23.50
N ILE A 9 -1.10 7.48 23.10
CA ILE A 9 -1.90 8.71 23.20
C ILE A 9 -2.93 8.42 24.28
N ALA A 10 -2.80 9.08 25.44
CA ALA A 10 -3.76 8.91 26.52
C ALA A 10 -5.03 9.70 26.19
N THR A 11 -6.14 9.01 25.94
CA THR A 11 -7.46 9.65 25.84
C THR A 11 -8.45 8.88 26.71
N GLY A 12 -9.08 9.60 27.65
CA GLY A 12 -10.11 9.07 28.52
C GLY A 12 -11.33 8.58 27.73
N ARG A 13 -11.91 7.48 28.23
CA ARG A 13 -13.21 6.86 27.89
C ARG A 13 -13.92 7.44 26.64
N GLY A 14 -13.56 6.89 25.50
CA GLY A 14 -14.28 7.03 24.22
C GLY A 14 -13.51 6.27 23.16
N PHE A 15 -14.19 5.42 22.37
CA PHE A 15 -13.59 4.81 21.18
C PHE A 15 -13.37 5.92 20.13
N ALA A 16 -12.22 6.58 20.20
CA ALA A 16 -11.79 7.51 19.17
C ALA A 16 -11.20 6.68 18.01
N THR A 17 -12.05 6.26 17.08
CA THR A 17 -11.60 5.95 15.72
C THR A 17 -11.16 7.26 15.09
N THR A 18 -9.93 7.69 15.37
CA THR A 18 -9.34 8.81 14.62
C THR A 18 -9.31 8.40 13.15
N GLN A 19 -9.77 9.28 12.26
CA GLN A 19 -9.63 9.12 10.82
C GLN A 19 -8.13 9.17 10.50
N ILE A 20 -7.50 8.00 10.49
CA ILE A 20 -6.12 7.86 10.04
C ILE A 20 -6.12 8.20 8.55
N LEU A 21 -5.22 9.10 8.12
CA LEU A 21 -5.13 9.47 6.71
C LEU A 21 -4.95 8.22 5.85
N PHE A 22 -5.73 8.15 4.77
CA PHE A 22 -5.77 7.02 3.84
C PHE A 22 -4.38 6.63 3.32
N GLU A 23 -3.52 7.60 3.02
CA GLU A 23 -2.13 7.36 2.59
C GLU A 23 -1.31 6.58 3.63
N ILE A 24 -1.57 6.82 4.92
CA ILE A 24 -0.93 6.11 6.01
C ILE A 24 -1.54 4.72 6.13
N LEU A 25 -2.86 4.52 6.10
CA LEU A 25 -3.40 3.15 6.17
C LEU A 25 -2.97 2.30 4.95
N TYR A 26 -3.01 2.90 3.77
CA TYR A 26 -2.68 2.26 2.51
C TYR A 26 -1.20 1.88 2.46
N SER A 27 -0.26 2.75 2.85
CA SER A 27 1.18 2.45 2.77
C SER A 27 1.62 1.18 3.52
N TRP A 28 0.89 0.78 4.57
CA TRP A 28 1.21 -0.39 5.40
C TRP A 28 0.72 -1.68 4.77
N PHE A 29 -0.45 -1.66 4.13
CA PHE A 29 -0.96 -2.80 3.35
C PHE A 29 -0.31 -2.89 1.96
N ALA A 30 -0.05 -1.73 1.35
CA ALA A 30 0.53 -1.60 0.03
C ALA A 30 1.93 -2.19 -0.08
N GLY A 31 2.78 -2.03 0.94
CA GLY A 31 4.12 -2.61 0.96
C GLY A 31 4.09 -4.12 0.67
N PRO A 32 3.56 -4.96 1.57
CA PRO A 32 3.53 -6.40 1.35
C PRO A 32 2.67 -6.83 0.15
N CYS A 33 1.50 -6.21 -0.07
CA CYS A 33 0.57 -6.66 -1.11
C CYS A 33 0.96 -6.23 -2.53
N ILE A 34 1.43 -4.99 -2.74
CA ILE A 34 1.79 -4.49 -4.07
C ILE A 34 3.12 -5.10 -4.51
N TYR A 35 4.13 -5.15 -3.65
CA TYR A 35 5.41 -5.72 -4.06
C TYR A 35 5.30 -7.21 -4.39
N LEU A 36 4.62 -7.99 -3.55
CA LEU A 36 4.37 -9.41 -3.81
C LEU A 36 3.43 -9.60 -5.01
N GLY A 37 2.36 -8.81 -5.09
CA GLY A 37 1.40 -8.84 -6.20
C GLY A 37 2.07 -8.57 -7.55
N MET A 38 2.83 -7.47 -7.67
CA MET A 38 3.54 -7.11 -8.91
C MET A 38 4.56 -8.17 -9.32
N GLN A 39 5.31 -8.71 -8.37
CA GLN A 39 6.26 -9.81 -8.65
C GLN A 39 5.52 -11.03 -9.19
N THR A 40 4.45 -11.48 -8.52
CA THR A 40 3.66 -12.63 -8.96
C THR A 40 2.95 -12.39 -10.29
N LEU A 41 2.53 -11.16 -10.59
CA LEU A 41 1.90 -10.78 -11.85
C LEU A 41 2.89 -10.91 -13.02
N CYS A 42 4.12 -10.40 -12.87
CA CYS A 42 5.16 -10.56 -13.91
C CYS A 42 5.46 -12.03 -14.20
N PHE A 43 5.57 -12.87 -13.16
CA PHE A 43 5.75 -14.31 -13.34
C PHE A 43 4.53 -14.95 -14.01
N LEU A 44 3.32 -14.58 -13.61
CA LEU A 44 2.10 -15.14 -14.18
C LEU A 44 1.93 -14.77 -15.66
N LEU A 45 2.22 -13.52 -16.04
CA LEU A 45 2.20 -13.08 -17.43
C LEU A 45 3.17 -13.89 -18.30
N TYR A 46 4.39 -14.09 -17.81
CA TYR A 46 5.38 -14.91 -18.50
C TYR A 46 4.88 -16.35 -18.69
N VAL A 47 4.33 -16.95 -17.63
CA VAL A 47 3.78 -18.31 -17.66
C VAL A 47 2.60 -18.40 -18.63
N THR A 48 1.69 -17.43 -18.65
CA THR A 48 0.54 -17.43 -19.58
C THR A 48 0.93 -17.35 -21.04
N ILE A 49 2.00 -16.62 -21.37
CA ILE A 49 2.50 -16.49 -22.74
C ILE A 49 3.21 -17.79 -23.17
N SER A 50 3.96 -18.41 -22.26
CA SER A 50 4.74 -19.61 -22.57
C SER A 50 3.92 -20.91 -22.56
N LEU A 51 2.92 -21.01 -21.68
CA LEU A 51 2.12 -22.22 -21.48
C LEU A 51 0.67 -21.81 -21.27
N TRP A 52 -0.21 -22.26 -22.16
CA TRP A 52 -1.64 -22.01 -22.02
C TRP A 52 -2.34 -23.23 -21.42
N ILE A 53 -2.50 -23.23 -20.10
CA ILE A 53 -3.17 -24.28 -19.32
C ILE A 53 -4.39 -23.67 -18.62
N PRO A 54 -5.60 -24.28 -18.70
CA PRO A 54 -6.81 -23.74 -18.08
C PRO A 54 -6.68 -23.44 -16.58
N SER A 55 -5.87 -24.23 -15.85
CA SER A 55 -5.62 -24.05 -14.41
C SER A 55 -4.96 -22.71 -14.04
N ILE A 56 -4.34 -22.02 -15.01
CA ILE A 56 -3.68 -20.73 -14.77
C ILE A 56 -4.71 -19.64 -14.39
N ILE A 57 -5.98 -19.82 -14.78
CA ILE A 57 -7.07 -18.91 -14.43
C ILE A 57 -7.21 -18.77 -12.90
N TYR A 58 -7.01 -19.84 -12.12
CA TYR A 58 -7.07 -19.76 -10.65
C TYR A 58 -6.00 -18.84 -10.08
N PHE A 59 -4.81 -18.84 -10.66
CA PHE A 59 -3.72 -17.95 -10.26
C PHE A 59 -3.98 -16.49 -10.65
N TRP A 60 -4.72 -16.25 -11.73
CA TRP A 60 -5.19 -14.90 -12.06
C TRP A 60 -6.13 -14.34 -11.00
N PHE A 61 -7.06 -15.16 -10.50
CA PHE A 61 -7.95 -14.73 -9.42
C PHE A 61 -7.21 -14.38 -8.14
N THR A 62 -6.18 -15.14 -7.77
CA THR A 62 -5.40 -14.84 -6.54
C THR A 62 -4.54 -13.58 -6.69
N VAL A 63 -3.92 -13.36 -7.85
CA VAL A 63 -3.16 -12.13 -8.15
C VAL A 63 -4.10 -10.92 -8.18
N LEU A 64 -5.28 -11.03 -8.78
CA LEU A 64 -6.30 -9.98 -8.76
C LEU A 64 -6.78 -9.70 -7.34
N ALA A 65 -6.99 -10.73 -6.52
CA ALA A 65 -7.37 -10.55 -5.12
C ALA A 65 -6.29 -9.83 -4.31
N LEU A 66 -5.01 -10.11 -4.53
CA LEU A 66 -3.89 -9.40 -3.89
C LEU A 66 -3.84 -7.92 -4.28
N TYR A 67 -4.18 -7.60 -5.53
CA TYR A 67 -4.24 -6.21 -6.01
C TYR A 67 -5.49 -5.47 -5.49
N LEU A 68 -6.63 -6.17 -5.39
CA LEU A 68 -7.91 -5.61 -4.95
C LEU A 68 -8.06 -5.56 -3.42
N ALA A 69 -7.38 -6.42 -2.67
CA ALA A 69 -7.41 -6.49 -1.21
C ALA A 69 -7.25 -5.13 -0.51
N PRO A 70 -6.25 -4.28 -0.85
CA PRO A 70 -6.11 -2.98 -0.17
C PRO A 70 -7.32 -2.05 -0.37
N PHE A 71 -8.13 -2.24 -1.42
CA PHE A 71 -9.34 -1.47 -1.67
C PHE A 71 -10.56 -2.10 -0.96
N LEU A 72 -10.68 -3.43 -1.01
CA LEU A 72 -11.83 -4.17 -0.51
C LEU A 72 -11.92 -4.20 1.02
N PHE A 73 -10.78 -4.15 1.71
CA PHE A 73 -10.71 -4.15 3.18
C PHE A 73 -10.72 -2.74 3.81
N ASN A 74 -11.12 -1.71 3.08
CA ASN A 74 -11.26 -0.36 3.63
C ASN A 74 -12.62 -0.19 4.36
N PRO A 75 -12.65 0.07 5.67
CA PRO A 75 -13.91 0.18 6.42
C PRO A 75 -14.72 1.46 6.14
N HIS A 76 -14.18 2.45 5.42
CA HIS A 76 -14.89 3.71 5.07
C HIS A 76 -15.72 3.61 3.76
N GLN A 77 -15.77 2.44 3.11
CA GLN A 77 -16.20 2.22 1.71
C GLN A 77 -17.69 2.45 1.34
N PHE A 78 -18.53 3.04 2.19
CA PHE A 78 -19.96 3.23 1.84
C PHE A 78 -20.25 4.45 0.96
N SER A 79 -19.28 5.33 0.70
CA SER A 79 -19.42 6.49 -0.20
C SER A 79 -18.50 6.37 -1.41
N PHE A 80 -19.08 6.25 -2.60
CA PHE A 80 -18.34 6.08 -3.86
C PHE A 80 -17.53 7.34 -4.24
N THR A 81 -18.00 8.52 -3.88
CA THR A 81 -17.34 9.79 -4.21
C THR A 81 -16.01 9.94 -3.47
N ASP A 82 -16.00 9.64 -2.18
CA ASP A 82 -14.80 9.73 -1.35
C ASP A 82 -13.76 8.69 -1.82
N PHE A 83 -14.21 7.49 -2.20
CA PHE A 83 -13.35 6.46 -2.78
C PHE A 83 -12.58 6.91 -4.03
N ILE A 84 -13.23 7.60 -4.97
CA ILE A 84 -12.57 8.04 -6.21
C ILE A 84 -11.54 9.13 -5.93
N ILE A 85 -11.85 10.06 -5.00
CA ILE A 85 -10.92 11.12 -4.60
C ILE A 85 -9.68 10.52 -3.95
N ASP A 86 -9.89 9.56 -3.03
CA ASP A 86 -8.83 8.83 -2.36
C ASP A 86 -7.97 8.02 -3.35
N TYR A 87 -8.59 7.40 -4.35
CA TYR A 87 -7.89 6.66 -5.41
C TYR A 87 -7.01 7.57 -6.28
N CYS A 88 -7.53 8.74 -6.66
CA CYS A 88 -6.78 9.72 -7.43
C CYS A 88 -5.56 10.26 -6.65
N GLU A 89 -5.70 10.53 -5.36
CA GLU A 89 -4.58 10.97 -4.52
C GLU A 89 -3.54 9.86 -4.34
N PHE A 90 -3.99 8.60 -4.23
CA PHE A 90 -3.10 7.45 -4.22
C PHE A 90 -2.29 7.29 -5.53
N LEU A 91 -2.94 7.38 -6.69
CA LEU A 91 -2.25 7.35 -7.98
C LEU A 91 -1.26 8.51 -8.09
N ARG A 92 -1.65 9.70 -7.64
CA ARG A 92 -0.79 10.89 -7.58
C ARG A 92 0.42 10.68 -6.66
N TRP A 93 0.25 9.94 -5.55
CA TRP A 93 1.33 9.60 -4.64
C TRP A 93 2.35 8.61 -5.25
N ILE A 94 1.88 7.60 -6.00
CA ILE A 94 2.74 6.67 -6.75
C ILE A 94 3.48 7.38 -7.88
N CYS A 95 2.77 8.17 -8.69
CA CYS A 95 3.34 8.82 -9.85
C CYS A 95 4.18 10.06 -9.51
N ARG A 96 4.29 10.45 -8.24
CA ARG A 96 5.06 11.63 -7.83
C ARG A 96 6.57 11.35 -7.88
N GLU A 97 7.21 11.87 -8.91
CA GLU A 97 8.62 11.59 -9.23
C GLU A 97 9.61 12.55 -8.55
N ASN A 98 9.14 13.70 -8.04
CA ASN A 98 10.03 14.73 -7.49
C ASN A 98 9.77 15.02 -6.00
N SER A 99 10.74 14.67 -5.15
CA SER A 99 10.70 14.86 -3.68
C SER A 99 11.03 16.29 -3.23
N TRP A 100 11.36 17.21 -4.15
CA TRP A 100 11.84 18.55 -3.80
C TRP A 100 10.75 19.52 -3.32
N SER A 101 9.49 19.32 -3.70
CA SER A 101 8.39 20.25 -3.32
C SER A 101 7.35 19.67 -2.36
N HIS A 102 7.32 18.34 -2.14
CA HIS A 102 6.25 17.72 -1.37
C HIS A 102 6.73 16.55 -0.51
N ALA A 103 6.36 16.57 0.77
CA ALA A 103 6.80 15.61 1.78
C ALA A 103 6.27 14.18 1.57
N ASN A 104 5.10 14.01 0.94
CA ASN A 104 4.50 12.71 0.64
C ASN A 104 4.68 12.33 -0.85
N SER A 105 5.67 11.47 -1.10
CA SER A 105 5.92 10.82 -2.39
C SER A 105 6.28 9.36 -2.17
N TRP A 106 5.96 8.49 -3.13
CA TRP A 106 6.37 7.08 -3.09
C TRP A 106 7.89 6.92 -2.95
N ILE A 107 8.67 7.70 -3.70
CA ILE A 107 10.14 7.69 -3.59
C ILE A 107 10.58 8.08 -2.17
N GLY A 108 9.95 9.10 -1.57
CA GLY A 108 10.22 9.51 -0.19
C GLY A 108 9.89 8.40 0.82
N TYR A 109 8.76 7.71 0.63
CA TYR A 109 8.36 6.57 1.44
C TYR A 109 9.35 5.40 1.34
N CYS A 110 9.76 5.02 0.13
CA CYS A 110 10.77 3.97 -0.09
C CYS A 110 12.12 4.34 0.56
N ARG A 111 12.53 5.61 0.47
CA ARG A 111 13.74 6.11 1.13
C ARG A 111 13.61 6.05 2.66
N LEU A 112 12.47 6.45 3.22
CA LEU A 112 12.21 6.40 4.65
C LEU A 112 12.17 4.95 5.18
N SER A 113 11.51 4.05 4.46
CA SER A 113 11.49 2.62 4.78
C SER A 113 12.91 2.02 4.75
N ARG A 114 13.73 2.43 3.77
CA ARG A 114 15.14 2.03 3.72
C ARG A 114 15.96 2.58 4.89
N THR A 115 15.77 3.86 5.28
CA THR A 115 16.51 4.45 6.40
C THR A 115 16.11 3.86 7.75
N GLN A 116 14.89 3.33 7.90
CA GLN A 116 14.50 2.56 9.09
C GLN A 116 15.31 1.26 9.24
N ILE A 117 15.68 0.61 8.13
CA ILE A 117 16.46 -0.63 8.13
C ILE A 117 17.96 -0.36 8.28
N THR A 118 18.48 0.63 7.55
CA THR A 118 19.93 0.93 7.51
C THR A 118 20.40 1.85 8.64
N GLY A 119 19.46 2.45 9.39
CA GLY A 119 19.76 3.44 10.41
C GLY A 119 20.04 4.84 9.85
N PHE A 120 19.72 5.87 10.63
CA PHE A 120 20.02 7.27 10.31
C PHE A 120 21.40 7.63 10.89
N LYS A 121 22.37 7.99 10.05
CA LYS A 121 23.57 8.67 10.57
C LYS A 121 23.16 10.06 11.03
N LYS A 122 23.02 10.26 12.34
CA LYS A 122 22.98 11.61 12.93
C LYS A 122 24.28 12.33 12.53
N LYS A 123 24.14 13.51 11.95
CA LYS A 123 25.26 14.44 11.77
C LYS A 123 25.42 15.25 13.05
#